data_AF-A0A3D2DLS5-F1
#
_entry.id   AF-A0A3D2DLS5-F1
#
_cell.length_a   1.000
_cell.length_b   1.000
_cell.length_c   1.000
_cell.angle_alpha   90.00
_cell.angle_beta   90.00
_cell.angle_gamma   90.00
#
_symmetry.space_group_name_H-M   'P 1'
#
loop_
_entity.id
_entity.type
_entity.pdbx_description
1 polymer ?
#
loop_
_entity_poly.entity_id
_entity_poly.type
_entity_poly.pdbx_seq_one_letter_code
_entity_poly.pdbx_strand_id
1 'polypeptide(L)'
;SRDGFVETLVSNAALLRRRIRDPKFSMELYGVGRRSRSDVVICYISDSVDKSVLTRMRKLIQSIDVDALTMNIESLAECMFTHKWINPFPKFKYSERPDTATAAILDGNIVIMVDNSPAVMIIPASIFDIIEEADDFNFSPIVGSYLRITRFFFSIVTWILTPLWLLFVNNPDWVPEFLKFILITDDITVPVLLQLLILELAVDGLKLAAVNTPTMLSTPLSIVAGIVVGEYAVSSGWFNPEALLYMAVVTVGTYGQTNFEMGYAFKFLRVLMLILTQIFNLAGFITGVVISVLMIAFNRTITGKSYIYPLIPWDGKMLKRKVFRVRLPHGYK
;
A
#
# COMPACT_ATOMS: atom_id res chain seq x y z
N SER A 1 14.59 4.07 -14.42
CA SER A 1 15.72 3.16 -14.72
C SER A 1 15.15 1.83 -15.19
N ARG A 2 15.81 1.07 -16.08
CA ARG A 2 15.34 -0.27 -16.50
C ARG A 2 15.97 -1.42 -15.70
N ASP A 3 16.89 -1.13 -14.79
CA ASP A 3 17.47 -2.12 -13.87
C ASP A 3 16.58 -2.28 -12.63
N GLY A 4 16.33 -3.55 -12.27
CA GLY A 4 15.63 -3.97 -11.06
C GLY A 4 16.58 -4.75 -10.16
N PHE A 5 16.20 -4.90 -8.88
CA PHE A 5 16.80 -5.92 -8.03
C PHE A 5 16.50 -7.32 -8.60
N VAL A 6 17.40 -8.24 -8.32
CA VAL A 6 17.35 -9.65 -8.72
C VAL A 6 17.54 -10.52 -7.49
N GLU A 7 17.41 -11.83 -7.62
CA GLU A 7 17.52 -12.77 -6.50
C GLU A 7 18.93 -12.81 -5.89
N THR A 8 19.97 -12.45 -6.65
CA THR A 8 21.37 -12.50 -6.20
C THR A 8 21.77 -11.27 -5.37
N LEU A 9 22.09 -11.48 -4.10
CA LEU A 9 22.49 -10.41 -3.17
C LEU A 9 23.68 -9.55 -3.65
N VAL A 10 24.72 -10.19 -4.20
CA VAL A 10 25.93 -9.49 -4.67
C VAL A 10 25.62 -8.51 -5.80
N SER A 11 24.75 -8.91 -6.73
CA SER A 11 24.27 -8.05 -7.82
C SER A 11 23.49 -6.86 -7.26
N ASN A 12 22.60 -7.10 -6.30
CA ASN A 12 21.82 -6.03 -5.64
C ASN A 12 22.71 -5.03 -4.89
N ALA A 13 23.72 -5.53 -4.17
CA ALA A 13 24.71 -4.70 -3.51
C ALA A 13 25.48 -3.82 -4.52
N ALA A 14 25.89 -4.38 -5.67
CA ALA A 14 26.55 -3.64 -6.73
C ALA A 14 25.65 -2.53 -7.33
N LEU A 15 24.35 -2.80 -7.52
CA LEU A 15 23.38 -1.81 -8.01
C LEU A 15 23.25 -0.60 -7.07
N LEU A 16 23.27 -0.82 -5.76
CA LEU A 16 23.28 0.25 -4.76
C LEU A 16 24.62 0.99 -4.74
N ARG A 17 25.75 0.26 -4.72
CA ARG A 17 27.08 0.86 -4.65
C ARG A 17 27.42 1.69 -5.90
N ARG A 18 26.92 1.30 -7.08
CA ARG A 18 27.08 2.07 -8.32
C ARG A 18 26.46 3.46 -8.23
N ARG A 19 25.35 3.59 -7.49
CA ARG A 19 24.62 4.86 -7.30
C ARG A 19 25.14 5.65 -6.10
N ILE A 20 25.44 4.97 -4.99
CA ILE A 20 25.97 5.59 -3.76
C ILE A 20 27.47 5.40 -3.73
N ARG A 21 28.22 6.42 -4.14
CA ARG A 21 29.69 6.44 -4.12
C ARG A 21 30.29 6.99 -2.84
N ASP A 22 29.45 7.34 -1.86
CA ASP A 22 29.89 7.86 -0.58
C ASP A 22 30.75 6.83 0.18
N PRO A 23 31.91 7.20 0.75
CA PRO A 23 32.73 6.30 1.59
C PRO A 23 32.05 5.91 2.91
N LYS A 24 31.07 6.69 3.39
CA LYS A 24 30.30 6.41 4.60
C LYS A 24 29.12 5.46 4.38
N PHE A 25 28.90 5.04 3.14
CA PHE A 25 27.91 4.02 2.82
C PHE A 25 28.41 2.66 3.29
N SER A 26 27.62 2.02 4.16
CA SER A 26 27.97 0.78 4.82
C SER A 26 26.94 -0.31 4.51
N MET A 27 27.43 -1.52 4.31
CA MET A 27 26.63 -2.74 4.15
C MET A 27 27.10 -3.76 5.18
N GLU A 28 26.21 -4.17 6.07
CA GLU A 28 26.49 -5.14 7.13
C GLU A 28 25.82 -6.46 6.83
N LEU A 29 26.62 -7.52 6.65
CA LEU A 29 26.15 -8.87 6.34
C LEU A 29 25.89 -9.67 7.63
N TYR A 30 24.75 -10.34 7.69
CA TYR A 30 24.30 -11.22 8.76
C TYR A 30 23.81 -12.53 8.18
N GLY A 31 24.21 -13.66 8.77
CA GLY A 31 23.63 -14.97 8.46
C GLY A 31 22.43 -15.25 9.37
N VAL A 32 21.26 -15.53 8.80
CA VAL A 32 20.01 -15.79 9.54
C VAL A 32 19.46 -17.18 9.19
N GLY A 33 18.99 -17.90 10.21
CA GLY A 33 18.40 -19.24 10.08
C GLY A 33 19.41 -20.37 10.32
N ARG A 34 18.99 -21.40 11.07
CA ARG A 34 19.86 -22.50 11.50
C ARG A 34 20.32 -23.40 10.36
N ARG A 35 19.42 -23.71 9.43
CA ARG A 35 19.65 -24.58 8.26
C ARG A 35 19.85 -23.80 6.98
N SER A 36 19.02 -22.77 6.73
CA SER A 36 19.14 -21.99 5.48
C SER A 36 20.38 -21.11 5.44
N ARG A 37 20.84 -20.61 6.61
CA ARG A 37 21.95 -19.65 6.73
C ARG A 37 21.86 -18.55 5.68
N SER A 38 20.67 -18.00 5.52
CA SER A 38 20.37 -17.02 4.49
C SER A 38 21.10 -15.72 4.80
N ASP A 39 21.73 -15.14 3.78
CA ASP A 39 22.44 -13.88 3.90
C ASP A 39 21.47 -12.70 3.90
N VAL A 40 21.54 -11.89 4.95
CA VAL A 40 20.76 -10.67 5.15
C VAL A 40 21.71 -9.48 5.28
N VAL A 41 21.49 -8.43 4.48
CA VAL A 41 22.35 -7.25 4.47
C VAL A 41 21.59 -6.01 4.91
N ILE A 42 22.14 -5.29 5.89
CA ILE A 42 21.67 -3.97 6.30
C ILE A 42 22.51 -2.89 5.59
N CYS A 43 21.87 -2.09 4.74
CA CYS A 43 22.47 -0.98 4.01
C CYS A 43 22.05 0.36 4.61
N TYR A 44 23.01 1.25 4.89
CA TYR A 44 22.77 2.57 5.44
C TYR A 44 23.96 3.52 5.20
N ILE A 45 23.77 4.83 5.41
CA ILE A 45 24.86 5.82 5.44
C ILE A 45 25.13 6.23 6.89
N SER A 46 26.38 6.09 7.34
CA SER A 46 26.75 6.11 8.76
C SER A 46 26.47 7.43 9.49
N ASP A 47 26.48 8.57 8.79
CA ASP A 47 26.29 9.90 9.37
C ASP A 47 24.84 10.43 9.27
N SER A 48 24.03 9.91 8.35
CA SER A 48 22.62 10.31 8.19
C SER A 48 21.64 9.40 8.92
N VAL A 49 22.01 8.14 9.15
CA VAL A 49 21.11 7.14 9.75
C VAL A 49 20.81 7.44 11.22
N ASP A 50 19.55 7.20 11.61
CA ASP A 50 19.16 7.19 13.01
C ASP A 50 19.78 6.00 13.75
N LYS A 51 20.81 6.27 14.57
CA LYS A 51 21.56 5.25 15.30
C LYS A 51 20.69 4.41 16.23
N SER A 52 19.62 4.98 16.78
CA SER A 52 18.70 4.24 17.66
C SER A 52 17.94 3.16 16.89
N VAL A 53 17.50 3.50 15.68
CA VAL A 53 16.80 2.58 14.77
C VAL A 53 17.76 1.51 14.26
N LEU A 54 18.98 1.89 13.86
CA LEU A 54 20.00 0.96 13.40
C LEU A 54 20.36 -0.08 14.46
N THR A 55 20.64 0.35 15.70
CA THR A 55 20.93 -0.58 16.81
C THR A 55 19.76 -1.51 17.09
N ARG A 56 18.51 -1.03 16.97
CA ARG A 56 17.33 -1.88 17.10
C ARG A 56 17.25 -2.92 15.98
N MET A 57 17.51 -2.54 14.72
CA MET A 57 17.48 -3.48 13.59
C MET A 57 18.55 -4.56 13.72
N ARG A 58 19.78 -4.19 14.12
CA ARG A 58 20.84 -5.16 14.40
C ARG A 58 20.43 -6.18 15.45
N LYS A 59 19.92 -5.70 16.60
CA LYS A 59 19.44 -6.58 17.68
C LYS A 59 18.32 -7.49 17.23
N LEU A 60 17.35 -6.96 16.45
CA LEU A 60 16.25 -7.76 15.92
C LEU A 60 16.75 -8.87 15.01
N ILE A 61 17.53 -8.54 13.97
CA ILE A 61 18.06 -9.52 13.01
C ILE A 61 18.89 -10.60 13.72
N GLN A 62 19.73 -10.22 14.68
CA GLN A 62 20.54 -11.17 15.46
C GLN A 62 19.72 -12.05 16.42
N SER A 63 18.53 -11.59 16.83
CA SER A 63 17.65 -12.35 17.73
C SER A 63 16.75 -13.36 17.01
N ILE A 64 16.71 -13.36 15.68
CA ILE A 64 15.87 -14.27 14.90
C ILE A 64 16.46 -15.67 14.98
N ASP A 65 15.79 -16.57 15.70
CA ASP A 65 16.09 -18.01 15.75
C ASP A 65 14.97 -18.79 15.05
N VAL A 66 15.21 -19.17 13.80
CA VAL A 66 14.31 -19.98 12.96
C VAL A 66 15.09 -21.06 12.23
N ASP A 67 14.42 -22.15 11.84
CA ASP A 67 15.07 -23.22 11.10
C ASP A 67 15.56 -22.78 9.71
N ALA A 68 14.72 -22.06 8.97
CA ALA A 68 15.04 -21.56 7.65
C ALA A 68 14.18 -20.33 7.31
N LEU A 69 14.75 -19.38 6.55
CA LEU A 69 14.00 -18.31 5.90
C LEU A 69 13.55 -18.78 4.51
N THR A 70 12.43 -19.50 4.45
CA THR A 70 11.94 -20.17 3.22
C THR A 70 11.21 -19.24 2.27
N MET A 71 10.53 -18.19 2.76
CA MET A 71 9.83 -17.18 1.94
C MET A 71 10.59 -15.85 1.92
N ASN A 72 11.93 -15.92 1.89
CA ASN A 72 12.85 -14.82 1.67
C ASN A 72 12.57 -13.59 2.58
N ILE A 73 12.17 -12.47 1.97
CA ILE A 73 11.99 -11.18 2.62
C ILE A 73 10.71 -11.10 3.47
N GLU A 74 9.67 -11.85 3.12
CA GLU A 74 8.41 -11.90 3.88
C GLU A 74 8.60 -12.70 5.18
N SER A 75 9.30 -13.83 5.13
CA SER A 75 9.66 -14.58 6.35
C SER A 75 10.52 -13.75 7.29
N LEU A 76 11.47 -12.97 6.74
CA LEU A 76 12.26 -12.05 7.56
C LEU A 76 11.36 -10.98 8.19
N ALA A 77 10.46 -10.39 7.40
CA ALA A 77 9.51 -9.40 7.90
C ALA A 77 8.69 -9.97 9.06
N GLU A 78 8.08 -11.14 8.90
CA GLU A 78 7.30 -11.84 9.93
C GLU A 78 8.11 -12.02 11.22
N CYS A 79 9.35 -12.52 11.13
CA CYS A 79 10.23 -12.72 12.27
C CYS A 79 10.62 -11.41 12.98
N MET A 80 10.68 -10.30 12.26
CA MET A 80 10.95 -8.98 12.84
C MET A 80 9.77 -8.42 13.65
N PHE A 81 8.57 -9.01 13.53
CA PHE A 81 7.37 -8.61 14.30
C PHE A 81 7.08 -9.57 15.45
N THR A 82 7.45 -9.18 16.67
CA THR A 82 7.18 -9.98 17.88
C THR A 82 5.74 -9.92 18.40
N HIS A 83 4.88 -9.06 17.84
CA HIS A 83 3.50 -8.83 18.33
C HIS A 83 2.45 -9.22 17.30
N LYS A 84 1.29 -9.69 17.78
CA LYS A 84 0.16 -10.18 16.98
C LYS A 84 -0.17 -9.25 15.80
N TRP A 85 -0.27 -9.84 14.61
CA TRP A 85 -0.51 -9.22 13.32
C TRP A 85 -1.99 -8.80 13.15
N ILE A 86 -2.49 -7.94 14.05
CA ILE A 86 -3.89 -7.49 14.01
C ILE A 86 -4.07 -6.29 13.07
N ASN A 87 -2.99 -5.56 12.78
CA ASN A 87 -3.03 -4.37 11.94
C ASN A 87 -2.58 -4.70 10.50
N PRO A 88 -3.45 -4.59 9.47
CA PRO A 88 -3.16 -4.97 8.10
C PRO A 88 -2.29 -3.93 7.37
N PHE A 89 -2.01 -2.78 7.97
CA PHE A 89 -1.21 -1.75 7.31
C PHE A 89 0.28 -2.13 7.22
N PRO A 90 0.89 -1.97 6.03
CA PRO A 90 2.30 -2.28 5.82
C PRO A 90 3.19 -1.44 6.75
N LYS A 91 4.12 -2.08 7.46
CA LYS A 91 5.01 -1.41 8.43
C LYS A 91 6.39 -1.07 7.88
N PHE A 92 6.62 -1.40 6.62
CA PHE A 92 7.84 -1.16 5.86
C PHE A 92 7.46 -1.02 4.39
N LYS A 93 8.36 -0.45 3.59
CA LYS A 93 8.13 -0.24 2.15
C LYS A 93 8.93 -1.26 1.35
N TYR A 94 8.26 -2.02 0.49
CA TYR A 94 8.91 -2.86 -0.50
C TYR A 94 9.31 -2.04 -1.74
N SER A 95 10.44 -2.39 -2.34
CA SER A 95 10.83 -1.88 -3.65
C SER A 95 11.67 -2.90 -4.39
N GLU A 96 11.27 -3.21 -5.62
CA GLU A 96 12.08 -3.94 -6.60
C GLU A 96 13.06 -3.02 -7.34
N ARG A 97 12.92 -1.70 -7.14
CA ARG A 97 13.71 -0.70 -7.85
C ARG A 97 14.91 -0.20 -7.04
N PRO A 98 16.14 -0.26 -7.58
CA PRO A 98 17.35 0.22 -6.91
C PRO A 98 17.42 1.75 -6.73
N ASP A 99 16.76 2.51 -7.60
CA ASP A 99 16.72 3.98 -7.51
C ASP A 99 15.92 4.45 -6.28
N THR A 100 14.75 3.86 -6.03
CA THR A 100 13.95 4.10 -4.81
C THR A 100 14.73 3.76 -3.54
N ALA A 101 15.39 2.59 -3.52
CA ALA A 101 16.18 2.17 -2.36
C ALA A 101 17.36 3.12 -2.11
N THR A 102 18.03 3.56 -3.18
CA THR A 102 19.12 4.54 -3.08
C THR A 102 18.63 5.88 -2.52
N ALA A 103 17.52 6.40 -3.05
CA ALA A 103 16.93 7.63 -2.55
C ALA A 103 16.59 7.53 -1.06
N ALA A 104 16.01 6.40 -0.63
CA ALA A 104 15.70 6.16 0.77
C ALA A 104 16.96 6.14 1.66
N ILE A 105 18.04 5.48 1.22
CA ILE A 105 19.32 5.48 1.97
C ILE A 105 19.89 6.89 2.09
N LEU A 106 19.81 7.69 1.03
CA LEU A 106 20.28 9.08 1.02
C LEU A 106 19.44 9.99 1.93
N ASP A 107 18.14 9.73 2.07
CA ASP A 107 17.26 10.41 3.05
C ASP A 107 17.47 9.90 4.50
N GLY A 108 18.41 8.97 4.73
CA GLY A 108 18.78 8.47 6.07
C GLY A 108 18.00 7.23 6.53
N ASN A 109 17.24 6.58 5.64
CA ASN A 109 16.57 5.32 5.92
C ASN A 109 17.53 4.13 5.82
N ILE A 110 17.13 3.02 6.42
CA ILE A 110 17.80 1.73 6.38
C ILE A 110 17.14 0.88 5.29
N VAL A 111 17.94 0.22 4.48
CA VAL A 111 17.48 -0.76 3.50
C VAL A 111 18.00 -2.13 3.90
N ILE A 112 17.13 -3.12 3.92
CA ILE A 112 17.46 -4.51 4.23
C ILE A 112 17.26 -5.35 2.96
N MET A 113 18.29 -6.09 2.60
CA MET A 113 18.29 -7.03 1.48
C MET A 113 18.37 -8.45 2.03
N VAL A 114 17.67 -9.39 1.39
CA VAL A 114 17.74 -10.82 1.71
C VAL A 114 18.14 -11.54 0.43
N ASP A 115 19.11 -12.45 0.53
CA ASP A 115 19.49 -13.30 -0.59
C ASP A 115 18.30 -14.16 -1.07
N ASN A 116 18.23 -14.42 -2.37
CA ASN A 116 17.10 -14.99 -3.09
C ASN A 116 15.83 -14.12 -3.19
N SER A 117 15.87 -12.84 -2.81
CA SER A 117 14.74 -11.92 -2.99
C SER A 117 14.99 -10.86 -4.08
N PRO A 118 14.10 -10.70 -5.06
CA PRO A 118 14.18 -9.63 -6.06
C PRO A 118 13.65 -8.28 -5.55
N ALA A 119 13.41 -8.15 -4.23
CA ALA A 119 12.92 -6.93 -3.61
C ALA A 119 13.72 -6.60 -2.34
N VAL A 120 13.69 -5.32 -1.94
CA VAL A 120 14.31 -4.86 -0.70
C VAL A 120 13.29 -4.22 0.23
N MET A 121 13.60 -4.25 1.52
CA MET A 121 12.77 -3.70 2.60
C MET A 121 13.35 -2.36 3.06
N ILE A 122 12.55 -1.30 3.02
CA ILE A 122 12.95 0.06 3.43
C ILE A 122 12.28 0.40 4.78
N ILE A 123 13.09 0.80 5.76
CA ILE A 123 12.69 1.10 7.14
C ILE A 123 13.39 2.38 7.64
N PRO A 124 12.71 3.27 8.40
CA PRO A 124 11.28 3.27 8.71
C PRO A 124 10.43 3.68 7.49
N ALA A 125 9.19 3.18 7.42
CA ALA A 125 8.20 3.64 6.46
C ALA A 125 7.00 4.26 7.18
N SER A 126 6.57 5.43 6.72
CA SER A 126 5.28 6.03 7.07
C SER A 126 4.26 5.78 5.96
N ILE A 127 2.97 6.00 6.24
CA ILE A 127 1.90 5.89 5.24
C ILE A 127 2.17 6.75 3.99
N PHE A 128 2.76 7.93 4.18
CA PHE A 128 3.14 8.83 3.10
C PHE A 128 4.27 8.27 2.22
N ASP A 129 5.23 7.58 2.84
CA ASP A 129 6.34 6.98 2.10
C ASP A 129 5.87 5.80 1.24
N ILE A 130 4.84 5.08 1.70
CA ILE A 130 4.30 3.90 1.02
C ILE A 130 3.44 4.32 -0.19
N ILE A 131 2.69 5.43 -0.08
CA ILE A 131 1.93 6.01 -1.20
C ILE A 131 2.85 6.65 -2.24
N GLU A 132 4.04 7.08 -1.85
CA GLU A 132 4.99 7.70 -2.77
C GLU A 132 5.59 6.69 -3.76
N GLU A 133 5.52 7.02 -5.05
CA GLU A 133 6.02 6.19 -6.14
C GLU A 133 7.32 6.75 -6.73
N ALA A 134 8.21 5.86 -7.17
CA ALA A 134 9.48 6.24 -7.81
C ALA A 134 9.25 7.01 -9.12
N ASP A 135 8.20 6.66 -9.87
CA ASP A 135 7.93 7.27 -11.17
C ASP A 135 7.42 8.72 -11.07
N ASP A 136 6.94 9.15 -9.89
CA ASP A 136 6.63 10.55 -9.60
C ASP A 136 7.87 11.46 -9.81
N PHE A 137 9.09 10.90 -9.70
CA PHE A 137 10.35 11.61 -9.88
C PHE A 137 10.80 11.73 -11.35
N ASN A 138 10.25 10.92 -12.26
CA ASN A 138 10.56 10.99 -13.69
C ASN A 138 9.91 12.19 -14.39
N PHE A 139 8.83 12.73 -13.82
CA PHE A 139 8.09 13.85 -14.40
C PHE A 139 8.63 15.21 -13.96
N SER A 140 8.02 16.33 -14.38
CA SER A 140 8.29 17.64 -13.78
C SER A 140 7.69 17.71 -12.36
N PRO A 141 8.17 18.60 -11.46
CA PRO A 141 7.63 18.73 -10.11
C PRO A 141 6.11 18.98 -10.06
N ILE A 142 5.56 19.70 -11.05
CA ILE A 142 4.12 19.98 -11.15
C ILE A 142 3.35 18.69 -11.48
N VAL A 143 3.78 17.96 -12.53
CA VAL A 143 3.12 16.71 -12.95
C VAL A 143 3.25 15.64 -11.87
N GLY A 144 4.43 15.50 -11.26
CA GLY A 144 4.63 14.57 -10.13
C GLY A 144 3.76 14.90 -8.92
N SER A 145 3.58 16.19 -8.61
CA SER A 145 2.67 16.61 -7.52
C SER A 145 1.21 16.29 -7.84
N TYR A 146 0.79 16.49 -9.10
CA TYR A 146 -0.57 16.14 -9.53
C TYR A 146 -0.85 14.63 -9.41
N LEU A 147 0.08 13.78 -9.87
CA LEU A 147 -0.04 12.33 -9.73
C LEU A 147 -0.11 11.91 -8.27
N ARG A 148 0.70 12.52 -7.41
CA ARG A 148 0.71 12.22 -5.98
C ARG A 148 -0.61 12.60 -5.30
N ILE A 149 -1.14 13.80 -5.57
CA ILE A 149 -2.44 14.24 -5.05
C ILE A 149 -3.56 13.32 -5.55
N THR A 150 -3.52 12.94 -6.83
CA THR A 150 -4.48 12.01 -7.42
C THR A 150 -4.44 10.67 -6.70
N ARG A 151 -3.25 10.12 -6.41
CA ARG A 151 -3.10 8.87 -5.65
C ARG A 151 -3.65 8.98 -4.24
N PHE A 152 -3.35 10.07 -3.52
CA PHE A 152 -3.94 10.33 -2.19
C PHE A 152 -5.47 10.42 -2.24
N PHE A 153 -6.00 11.12 -3.24
CA PHE A 153 -7.45 11.25 -3.45
C PHE A 153 -8.09 9.88 -3.69
N PHE A 154 -7.56 9.08 -4.61
CA PHE A 154 -8.08 7.74 -4.88
C PHE A 154 -7.92 6.79 -3.69
N SER A 155 -6.85 6.88 -2.89
CA SER A 155 -6.75 6.10 -1.64
C SER A 155 -7.91 6.41 -0.69
N ILE A 156 -8.28 7.68 -0.53
CA ILE A 156 -9.42 8.08 0.32
C ILE A 156 -10.74 7.64 -0.29
N VAL A 157 -10.93 7.84 -1.60
CA VAL A 157 -12.14 7.43 -2.34
C VAL A 157 -12.34 5.92 -2.23
N THR A 158 -11.31 5.11 -2.45
CA THR A 158 -11.41 3.64 -2.35
C THR A 158 -11.80 3.15 -0.97
N TRP A 159 -11.52 3.93 0.07
CA TRP A 159 -11.87 3.59 1.44
C TRP A 159 -13.30 4.02 1.80
N ILE A 160 -13.72 5.23 1.39
CA ILE A 160 -14.96 5.87 1.87
C ILE A 160 -16.14 5.73 0.90
N LEU A 161 -15.90 5.64 -0.42
CA LEU A 161 -16.94 5.81 -1.44
C LEU A 161 -18.11 4.83 -1.29
N THR A 162 -17.85 3.52 -1.19
CA THR A 162 -18.92 2.51 -1.14
C THR A 162 -19.67 2.46 0.19
N PRO A 163 -19.03 2.58 1.38
CA PRO A 163 -19.75 2.76 2.63
C PRO A 163 -20.59 4.04 2.68
N LEU A 164 -20.07 5.15 2.15
CA LEU A 164 -20.81 6.41 2.08
C LEU A 164 -22.02 6.30 1.13
N TRP A 165 -21.85 5.65 -0.01
CA TRP A 165 -22.95 5.39 -0.93
C TRP A 165 -24.03 4.50 -0.29
N LEU A 166 -23.64 3.42 0.39
CA LEU A 166 -24.58 2.57 1.14
C LEU A 166 -25.37 3.37 2.19
N LEU A 167 -24.71 4.33 2.87
CA LEU A 167 -25.38 5.23 3.81
C LEU A 167 -26.45 6.08 3.13
N PHE A 168 -26.19 6.62 1.94
CA PHE A 168 -27.18 7.39 1.19
C PHE A 168 -28.31 6.54 0.65
N VAL A 169 -28.04 5.31 0.21
CA VAL A 169 -29.10 4.37 -0.20
C VAL A 169 -30.01 4.02 0.97
N ASN A 170 -29.46 3.87 2.18
CA ASN A 170 -30.25 3.63 3.39
C ASN A 170 -31.00 4.88 3.91
N ASN A 171 -30.61 6.09 3.49
CA ASN A 171 -31.27 7.34 3.88
C ASN A 171 -31.47 8.26 2.65
N PRO A 172 -32.38 7.92 1.73
CA PRO A 172 -32.57 8.66 0.47
C PRO A 172 -32.89 10.15 0.68
N ASP A 173 -33.60 10.49 1.76
CA ASP A 173 -34.02 11.86 2.07
C ASP A 173 -32.85 12.82 2.33
N TRP A 174 -31.66 12.31 2.64
CA TRP A 174 -30.46 13.13 2.87
C TRP A 174 -29.81 13.58 1.56
N VAL A 175 -30.16 12.95 0.45
CA VAL A 175 -29.58 13.24 -0.86
C VAL A 175 -30.28 14.45 -1.47
N PRO A 176 -29.56 15.55 -1.76
CA PRO A 176 -30.13 16.70 -2.46
C PRO A 176 -30.70 16.28 -3.82
N GLU A 177 -31.72 17.00 -4.30
CA GLU A 177 -32.43 16.64 -5.53
C GLU A 177 -31.52 16.52 -6.76
N PHE A 178 -30.51 17.39 -6.87
CA PHE A 178 -29.53 17.35 -7.96
C PHE A 178 -28.62 16.11 -7.96
N LEU A 179 -28.56 15.38 -6.84
CA LEU A 179 -27.78 14.14 -6.68
C LEU A 179 -28.63 12.88 -6.65
N LYS A 180 -29.96 12.95 -6.80
CA LYS A 180 -30.83 11.75 -6.72
C LYS A 180 -30.47 10.65 -7.72
N PHE A 181 -29.80 10.98 -8.83
CA PHE A 181 -29.31 10.00 -9.81
C PHE A 181 -28.29 8.99 -9.24
N ILE A 182 -27.72 9.25 -8.05
CA ILE A 182 -26.81 8.31 -7.38
C ILE A 182 -27.55 7.15 -6.70
N LEU A 183 -28.84 7.31 -6.46
CA LEU A 183 -29.65 6.33 -5.76
C LEU A 183 -30.10 5.24 -6.73
N ILE A 184 -30.34 4.05 -6.18
CA ILE A 184 -30.85 2.93 -6.95
C ILE A 184 -32.29 3.25 -7.35
N THR A 185 -32.56 3.27 -8.65
CA THR A 185 -33.90 3.54 -9.18
C THR A 185 -34.70 2.25 -9.41
N ASP A 186 -34.00 1.15 -9.70
CA ASP A 186 -34.59 -0.16 -9.97
C ASP A 186 -34.91 -0.95 -8.69
N ASP A 187 -35.75 -1.98 -8.83
CA ASP A 187 -36.09 -2.87 -7.72
C ASP A 187 -34.85 -3.58 -7.15
N ILE A 188 -34.67 -3.50 -5.84
CA ILE A 188 -33.57 -4.14 -5.12
C ILE A 188 -33.95 -5.60 -4.85
N THR A 189 -33.50 -6.50 -5.71
CA THR A 189 -33.72 -7.95 -5.54
C THR A 189 -32.77 -8.56 -4.49
N VAL A 190 -31.49 -8.18 -4.54
CA VAL A 190 -30.46 -8.60 -3.57
C VAL A 190 -30.09 -7.41 -2.69
N PRO A 191 -29.98 -7.56 -1.35
CA PRO A 191 -29.58 -6.46 -0.47
C PRO A 191 -28.27 -5.81 -0.92
N VAL A 192 -28.22 -4.49 -0.94
CA VAL A 192 -27.08 -3.71 -1.48
C VAL A 192 -25.77 -4.03 -0.76
N LEU A 193 -25.80 -4.28 0.55
CA LEU A 193 -24.63 -4.75 1.28
C LEU A 193 -24.06 -6.06 0.67
N LEU A 194 -24.92 -7.03 0.40
CA LEU A 194 -24.51 -8.32 -0.18
C LEU A 194 -23.96 -8.13 -1.59
N GLN A 195 -24.58 -7.27 -2.40
CA GLN A 195 -24.05 -6.92 -3.73
C GLN A 195 -22.62 -6.39 -3.63
N LEU A 196 -22.37 -5.40 -2.76
CA LEU A 196 -21.05 -4.81 -2.57
C LEU A 196 -20.03 -5.84 -2.07
N LEU A 197 -20.38 -6.69 -1.09
CA LEU A 197 -19.49 -7.73 -0.59
C LEU A 197 -19.15 -8.79 -1.64
N ILE A 198 -20.12 -9.19 -2.47
CA ILE A 198 -19.87 -10.12 -3.59
C ILE A 198 -18.95 -9.47 -4.62
N LEU A 199 -19.18 -8.18 -4.95
CA LEU A 199 -18.32 -7.45 -5.88
C LEU A 199 -16.89 -7.29 -5.36
N GLU A 200 -16.69 -7.09 -4.06
CA GLU A 200 -15.36 -7.09 -3.44
C GLU A 200 -14.62 -8.41 -3.65
N LEU A 201 -15.32 -9.54 -3.50
CA LEU A 201 -14.74 -10.85 -3.75
C LEU A 201 -14.53 -11.12 -5.24
N ALA A 202 -15.44 -10.66 -6.09
CA ALA A 202 -15.35 -10.80 -7.54
C ALA A 202 -14.13 -10.06 -8.11
N VAL A 203 -13.84 -8.85 -7.62
CA VAL A 203 -12.67 -8.06 -8.02
C VAL A 203 -11.37 -8.76 -7.63
N ASP A 204 -11.29 -9.35 -6.43
CA ASP A 204 -10.13 -10.15 -6.02
C ASP A 204 -9.99 -11.42 -6.87
N GLY A 205 -11.10 -12.10 -7.15
CA GLY A 205 -11.12 -13.27 -8.02
C GLY A 205 -10.62 -12.93 -9.42
N LEU A 206 -11.05 -11.80 -9.98
CA LEU A 206 -10.57 -11.30 -11.28
C LEU A 206 -9.08 -10.98 -11.23
N LYS A 207 -8.60 -10.35 -10.16
CA LYS A 207 -7.18 -10.03 -9.98
C LYS A 207 -6.31 -11.29 -9.89
N LEU A 208 -6.75 -12.29 -9.11
CA LEU A 208 -6.06 -13.58 -9.01
C LEU A 208 -6.07 -14.34 -10.33
N ALA A 209 -7.19 -14.33 -11.05
CA ALA A 209 -7.28 -14.92 -12.37
C ALA A 209 -6.34 -14.22 -13.37
N ALA A 210 -6.27 -12.89 -13.37
CA ALA A 210 -5.43 -12.11 -14.26
C ALA A 210 -3.93 -12.39 -14.08
N VAL A 211 -3.47 -12.59 -12.84
CA VAL A 211 -2.05 -12.92 -12.54
C VAL A 211 -1.68 -14.33 -13.00
N ASN A 212 -2.63 -15.27 -12.93
CA ASN A 212 -2.40 -16.66 -13.35
C ASN A 212 -2.66 -16.92 -14.84
N THR A 213 -3.24 -15.95 -15.54
CA THR A 213 -3.55 -16.06 -16.98
C THR A 213 -2.38 -15.55 -17.82
N PRO A 214 -1.95 -16.28 -18.86
CA PRO A 214 -0.92 -15.79 -19.78
C PRO A 214 -1.26 -14.41 -20.35
N THR A 215 -0.27 -13.53 -20.47
CA THR A 215 -0.43 -12.12 -20.86
C THR A 215 -1.18 -11.95 -22.20
N MET A 216 -0.99 -12.87 -23.16
CA MET A 216 -1.68 -12.86 -24.45
C MET A 216 -3.18 -13.10 -24.36
N LEU A 217 -3.65 -13.81 -23.32
CA LEU A 217 -5.06 -14.14 -23.12
C LEU A 217 -5.73 -13.23 -22.06
N SER A 218 -4.94 -12.57 -21.21
CA SER A 218 -5.44 -11.76 -20.10
C SER A 218 -6.33 -10.60 -20.56
N THR A 219 -5.94 -9.85 -21.61
CA THR A 219 -6.71 -8.69 -22.07
C THR A 219 -8.07 -9.07 -22.69
N PRO A 220 -8.14 -10.00 -23.67
CA PRO A 220 -9.43 -10.40 -24.24
C PRO A 220 -10.36 -11.04 -23.21
N LEU A 221 -9.84 -11.91 -22.35
CA LEU A 221 -10.64 -12.55 -21.30
C LEU A 221 -11.16 -11.55 -20.27
N SER A 222 -10.36 -10.54 -19.89
CA SER A 222 -10.81 -9.50 -18.96
C SER A 222 -11.93 -8.64 -19.54
N ILE A 223 -11.88 -8.32 -20.84
CA ILE A 223 -12.94 -7.57 -21.52
C ILE A 223 -14.23 -8.39 -21.57
N VAL A 224 -14.13 -9.65 -21.99
CA VAL A 224 -15.29 -10.55 -22.05
C VAL A 224 -15.87 -10.77 -20.66
N ALA A 225 -15.05 -11.04 -19.65
CA ALA A 225 -15.50 -11.21 -18.27
C ALA A 225 -16.18 -9.94 -17.74
N GLY A 226 -15.59 -8.76 -17.95
CA GLY A 226 -16.17 -7.49 -17.46
C GLY A 226 -17.51 -7.15 -18.12
N ILE A 227 -17.60 -7.23 -19.45
CA ILE A 227 -18.80 -6.84 -20.19
C ILE A 227 -19.87 -7.91 -20.08
N VAL A 228 -19.54 -9.15 -20.43
CA VAL A 228 -20.54 -10.24 -20.54
C VAL A 228 -21.06 -10.61 -19.17
N VAL A 229 -20.18 -10.84 -18.19
CA VAL A 229 -20.63 -11.19 -16.83
C VAL A 229 -21.32 -9.98 -16.18
N GLY A 230 -20.81 -8.76 -16.38
CA GLY A 230 -21.45 -7.55 -15.86
C GLY A 230 -22.86 -7.35 -16.39
N GLU A 231 -23.05 -7.40 -17.70
CA GLU A 231 -24.35 -7.22 -18.36
C GLU A 231 -25.35 -8.29 -17.91
N TYR A 232 -24.96 -9.57 -17.94
CA TYR A 232 -25.85 -10.65 -17.49
C TYR A 232 -26.17 -10.58 -16.00
N ALA A 233 -25.22 -10.11 -15.17
CA ALA A 233 -25.44 -10.03 -13.74
C ALA A 233 -26.37 -8.85 -13.36
N VAL A 234 -26.38 -7.78 -14.15
CA VAL A 234 -27.43 -6.73 -14.07
C VAL A 234 -28.76 -7.25 -14.58
N SER A 235 -28.79 -7.83 -15.78
CA SER A 235 -30.05 -8.26 -16.42
C SER A 235 -30.77 -9.36 -15.65
N SER A 236 -30.03 -10.18 -14.90
CA SER A 236 -30.58 -11.23 -14.03
C SER A 236 -31.02 -10.73 -12.66
N GLY A 237 -30.84 -9.44 -12.36
CA GLY A 237 -31.26 -8.82 -11.09
C GLY A 237 -30.33 -9.09 -9.90
N TRP A 238 -29.13 -9.67 -10.13
CA TRP A 238 -28.16 -9.89 -9.05
C TRP A 238 -27.49 -8.60 -8.58
N PHE A 239 -27.26 -7.65 -9.50
CA PHE A 239 -26.63 -6.37 -9.19
C PHE A 239 -27.40 -5.20 -9.80
N ASN A 240 -27.46 -4.11 -9.05
CA ASN A 240 -27.91 -2.82 -9.59
C ASN A 240 -26.74 -2.15 -10.37
N PRO A 241 -27.03 -1.46 -11.49
CA PRO A 241 -26.01 -0.76 -12.28
C PRO A 241 -25.16 0.21 -11.45
N GLU A 242 -25.77 0.89 -10.48
CA GLU A 242 -25.11 1.85 -9.61
C GLU A 242 -24.07 1.16 -8.70
N ALA A 243 -24.39 -0.01 -8.14
CA ALA A 243 -23.45 -0.77 -7.31
C ALA A 243 -22.20 -1.17 -8.11
N LEU A 244 -22.38 -1.60 -9.35
CA LEU A 244 -21.28 -1.91 -10.27
C LEU A 244 -20.45 -0.67 -10.60
N LEU A 245 -21.10 0.47 -10.85
CA LEU A 245 -20.42 1.74 -11.15
C LEU A 245 -19.49 2.16 -9.99
N TYR A 246 -20.00 2.21 -8.76
CA TYR A 246 -19.20 2.59 -7.60
C TYR A 246 -18.06 1.60 -7.34
N MET A 247 -18.33 0.30 -7.48
CA MET A 247 -17.28 -0.72 -7.37
C MET A 247 -16.24 -0.62 -8.48
N ALA A 248 -16.60 -0.23 -9.70
CA ALA A 248 -15.65 0.01 -10.78
C ALA A 248 -14.71 1.18 -10.44
N VAL A 249 -15.23 2.28 -9.90
CA VAL A 249 -14.40 3.42 -9.43
C VAL A 249 -13.44 2.98 -8.33
N VAL A 250 -13.91 2.20 -7.36
CA VAL A 250 -13.04 1.68 -6.29
C VAL A 250 -12.00 0.70 -6.83
N THR A 251 -12.36 -0.12 -7.80
CA THR A 251 -11.44 -1.07 -8.45
C THR A 251 -10.31 -0.32 -9.16
N VAL A 252 -10.65 0.70 -9.96
CA VAL A 252 -9.66 1.57 -10.63
C VAL A 252 -8.75 2.25 -9.61
N GLY A 253 -9.32 2.82 -8.55
CA GLY A 253 -8.53 3.45 -7.48
C GLY A 253 -7.61 2.47 -6.76
N THR A 254 -8.03 1.20 -6.60
CA THR A 254 -7.21 0.14 -5.97
C THR A 254 -6.04 -0.26 -6.87
N TYR A 255 -6.22 -0.32 -8.19
CA TYR A 255 -5.12 -0.56 -9.13
C TYR A 255 -4.14 0.61 -9.23
N GLY A 256 -4.57 1.83 -8.90
CA GLY A 256 -3.68 2.98 -8.76
C GLY A 256 -2.77 2.94 -7.53
N GLN A 257 -2.98 2.01 -6.60
CA GLN A 257 -2.14 1.86 -5.41
C GLN A 257 -0.91 1.00 -5.73
N THR A 258 0.26 1.52 -5.37
CA THR A 258 1.57 0.92 -5.68
C THR A 258 1.93 -0.25 -4.78
N ASN A 259 1.34 -0.34 -3.59
CA ASN A 259 1.62 -1.38 -2.62
C ASN A 259 0.37 -2.26 -2.43
N PHE A 260 0.53 -3.56 -2.69
CA PHE A 260 -0.54 -4.55 -2.56
C PHE A 260 -1.07 -4.66 -1.12
N GLU A 261 -0.19 -4.71 -0.12
CA GLU A 261 -0.58 -4.80 1.29
C GLU A 261 -1.39 -3.56 1.71
N MET A 262 -1.02 -2.38 1.22
CA MET A 262 -1.78 -1.15 1.47
C MET A 262 -3.19 -1.20 0.87
N GLY A 263 -3.31 -1.72 -0.36
CA GLY A 263 -4.61 -1.93 -1.01
C GLY A 263 -5.53 -2.85 -0.22
N TYR A 264 -4.99 -3.98 0.27
CA TYR A 264 -5.73 -4.89 1.13
C TYR A 264 -6.08 -4.29 2.49
N ALA A 265 -5.18 -3.49 3.08
CA ALA A 265 -5.48 -2.77 4.33
C ALA A 265 -6.70 -1.84 4.17
N PHE A 266 -6.75 -1.03 3.12
CA PHE A 266 -7.92 -0.19 2.83
C PHE A 266 -9.17 -0.99 2.51
N LYS A 267 -9.03 -2.12 1.82
CA LYS A 267 -10.15 -3.04 1.56
C LYS A 267 -10.73 -3.58 2.86
N PHE A 268 -9.92 -4.07 3.79
CA PHE A 268 -10.42 -4.59 5.07
C PHE A 268 -11.12 -3.51 5.90
N LEU A 269 -10.58 -2.28 5.91
CA LEU A 269 -11.28 -1.15 6.54
C LEU A 269 -12.61 -0.85 5.87
N ARG A 270 -12.67 -0.84 4.54
CA ARG A 270 -13.90 -0.62 3.77
C ARG A 270 -14.95 -1.69 4.05
N VAL A 271 -14.57 -2.98 4.06
CA VAL A 271 -15.48 -4.09 4.40
C VAL A 271 -16.01 -3.95 5.83
N LEU A 272 -15.14 -3.61 6.79
CA LEU A 272 -15.56 -3.32 8.16
C LEU A 272 -16.56 -2.15 8.21
N MET A 273 -16.29 -1.05 7.48
CA MET A 273 -17.19 0.09 7.41
C MET A 273 -18.52 -0.23 6.74
N LEU A 274 -18.55 -1.06 5.68
CA LEU A 274 -19.79 -1.53 5.05
C LEU A 274 -20.69 -2.25 6.07
N ILE A 275 -20.11 -3.18 6.83
CA ILE A 275 -20.83 -3.95 7.84
C ILE A 275 -21.35 -3.04 8.95
N LEU A 276 -20.51 -2.15 9.49
CA LEU A 276 -20.91 -1.20 10.53
C LEU A 276 -22.00 -0.24 10.04
N THR A 277 -21.88 0.27 8.82
CA THR A 277 -22.86 1.18 8.22
C THR A 277 -24.20 0.48 7.99
N GLN A 278 -24.21 -0.80 7.62
CA GLN A 278 -25.47 -1.53 7.48
C GLN A 278 -26.17 -1.77 8.83
N ILE A 279 -25.41 -2.10 9.88
CA ILE A 279 -25.99 -2.45 11.19
C ILE A 279 -26.41 -1.21 11.98
N PHE A 280 -25.57 -0.16 11.97
CA PHE A 280 -25.74 1.02 12.82
C PHE A 280 -25.99 2.31 12.03
N ASN A 281 -26.19 2.22 10.71
CA ASN A 281 -26.47 3.37 9.83
C ASN A 281 -25.39 4.48 10.01
N LEU A 282 -25.78 5.75 10.17
CA LEU A 282 -24.84 6.88 10.33
C LEU A 282 -23.87 6.72 11.51
N ALA A 283 -24.35 6.22 12.65
CA ALA A 283 -23.49 5.99 13.82
C ALA A 283 -22.41 4.94 13.51
N GLY A 284 -22.77 3.91 12.73
CA GLY A 284 -21.85 2.89 12.24
C GLY A 284 -20.80 3.44 11.29
N PHE A 285 -21.22 4.28 10.34
CA PHE A 285 -20.31 4.94 9.41
C PHE A 285 -19.29 5.80 10.15
N ILE A 286 -19.74 6.68 11.05
CA ILE A 286 -18.85 7.56 11.84
C ILE A 286 -17.90 6.71 12.71
N THR A 287 -18.43 5.69 13.39
CA THR A 287 -17.62 4.80 14.23
C THR A 287 -16.59 4.06 13.40
N GLY A 288 -16.95 3.59 12.21
CA GLY A 288 -16.05 2.93 11.27
C GLY A 288 -14.91 3.85 10.79
N VAL A 289 -15.22 5.11 10.49
CA VAL A 289 -14.22 6.13 10.16
C VAL A 289 -13.28 6.36 11.34
N VAL A 290 -13.81 6.53 12.55
CA VAL A 290 -13.00 6.73 13.76
C VAL A 290 -12.11 5.52 14.02
N ILE A 291 -12.63 4.29 13.99
CA ILE A 291 -11.84 3.06 14.18
C ILE A 291 -10.72 2.98 13.14
N SER A 292 -11.01 3.26 11.88
CA SER A 292 -10.01 3.27 10.79
C SER A 292 -8.90 4.28 11.06
N VAL A 293 -9.24 5.51 11.45
CA VAL A 293 -8.26 6.56 11.76
C VAL A 293 -7.42 6.17 12.97
N LEU A 294 -8.04 5.63 14.04
CA LEU A 294 -7.32 5.15 15.22
C LEU A 294 -6.39 3.99 14.88
N MET A 295 -6.81 3.07 14.01
CA MET A 295 -6.01 1.94 13.56
C MET A 295 -4.75 2.40 12.81
N ILE A 296 -4.87 3.45 12.00
CA ILE A 296 -3.72 4.06 11.31
C ILE A 296 -2.85 4.84 12.30
N ALA A 297 -3.46 5.61 13.22
CA ALA A 297 -2.74 6.49 14.16
C ALA A 297 -1.96 5.73 15.23
N PHE A 298 -2.54 4.65 15.75
CA PHE A 298 -1.89 3.79 16.72
C PHE A 298 -1.07 2.67 16.08
N ASN A 299 -0.98 2.62 14.74
CA ASN A 299 -0.02 1.74 14.09
C ASN A 299 1.39 2.21 14.42
N ARG A 300 2.07 1.52 15.33
CA ARG A 300 3.48 1.79 15.61
C ARG A 300 4.31 1.09 14.53
N THR A 301 5.19 1.85 13.88
CA THR A 301 6.17 1.28 12.94
C THR A 301 7.13 0.35 13.70
N ILE A 302 7.85 -0.51 12.97
CA ILE A 302 8.88 -1.42 13.53
C ILE A 302 9.88 -0.64 14.40
N THR A 303 10.15 0.61 14.04
CA THR A 303 11.14 1.46 14.70
C THR A 303 10.60 2.20 15.91
N GLY A 304 9.29 2.16 16.15
CA GLY A 304 8.60 2.90 17.22
C GLY A 304 8.23 4.34 16.82
N LYS A 305 8.54 4.78 15.59
CA LYS A 305 8.08 6.06 15.05
C LYS A 305 6.60 5.98 14.65
N SER A 306 5.93 7.13 14.67
CA SER A 306 4.52 7.24 14.26
C SER A 306 4.36 6.89 12.77
N TYR A 307 3.38 6.04 12.45
CA TYR A 307 3.07 5.67 11.06
C TYR A 307 2.49 6.83 10.25
N ILE A 308 1.91 7.84 10.93
CA ILE A 308 1.37 9.07 10.30
C ILE A 308 2.38 10.23 10.38
N TYR A 309 3.67 9.97 10.61
CA TYR A 309 4.67 11.03 10.45
C TYR A 309 4.67 11.52 8.99
N PRO A 310 4.54 12.84 8.70
CA PRO A 310 4.77 14.00 9.58
C PRO A 310 3.52 14.75 10.07
N LEU A 311 2.32 14.15 10.08
CA LEU A 311 1.18 14.75 10.79
C LEU A 311 1.34 14.66 12.30
N ILE A 312 1.85 13.52 12.79
CA ILE A 312 2.06 13.27 14.21
C ILE A 312 3.46 12.70 14.39
N PRO A 313 4.41 13.42 15.02
CA PRO A 313 4.35 14.85 15.38
C PRO A 313 4.25 15.75 14.13
N TRP A 314 3.61 16.92 14.27
CA TRP A 314 3.37 17.84 13.16
C TRP A 314 4.67 18.49 12.68
N ASP A 315 5.05 18.21 11.43
CA ASP A 315 6.09 18.92 10.69
C ASP A 315 5.55 19.34 9.33
N GLY A 316 5.10 20.58 9.23
CA GLY A 316 4.52 21.14 8.01
C GLY A 316 5.50 21.21 6.83
N LYS A 317 6.83 21.32 7.09
CA LYS A 317 7.83 21.33 6.01
C LYS A 317 7.98 19.94 5.42
N MET A 318 8.07 18.92 6.27
CA MET A 318 8.09 17.53 5.82
C MET A 318 6.78 17.12 5.18
N LEU A 319 5.62 17.53 5.72
CA LEU A 319 4.31 17.24 5.12
C LEU A 319 4.22 17.81 3.71
N LYS A 320 4.64 19.05 3.51
CA LYS A 320 4.67 19.66 2.18
C LYS A 320 5.59 18.90 1.22
N ARG A 321 6.76 18.41 1.68
CA ARG A 321 7.69 17.60 0.87
C ARG A 321 7.14 16.20 0.54
N LYS A 322 6.35 15.62 1.44
CA LYS A 322 5.71 14.31 1.22
C LYS A 322 4.47 14.41 0.35
N VAL A 323 3.66 15.45 0.48
CA VAL A 323 2.43 15.64 -0.33
C VAL A 323 2.71 16.26 -1.69
N PHE A 324 3.64 17.21 -1.78
CA PHE A 324 4.03 17.86 -3.02
C PHE A 324 5.47 17.52 -3.35
N ARG A 325 5.75 17.30 -4.64
CA ARG A 325 7.12 17.16 -5.10
C ARG A 325 7.80 18.53 -5.11
N VAL A 326 8.63 18.77 -4.10
CA VAL A 326 9.46 19.98 -4.03
C VAL A 326 10.71 19.76 -4.89
N ARG A 327 11.17 20.82 -5.56
CA ARG A 327 12.45 20.81 -6.27
C ARG A 327 13.56 20.38 -5.30
N LEU A 328 14.44 19.48 -5.74
CA LEU A 328 15.63 19.12 -4.96
C LEU A 328 16.37 20.41 -4.55
N PRO A 329 16.84 20.52 -3.29
CA PRO A 329 17.61 21.67 -2.87
C PRO A 329 18.90 21.71 -3.67
N HIS A 330 19.04 22.75 -4.51
CA HIS A 330 20.26 23.02 -5.25
C HIS A 330 20.73 24.42 -4.88
N GLY A 331 21.97 24.52 -4.42
CA GLY A 331 22.71 25.78 -4.43
C GLY A 331 23.53 25.85 -5.71
N TYR A 332 23.56 27.00 -6.36
CA TYR A 332 24.69 27.32 -7.22
C TYR A 332 25.87 27.60 -6.29
N LYS A 333 26.95 26.82 -6.43
CA LYS A 333 28.21 27.12 -5.75
C LYS A 333 28.87 28.34 -6.38
#